data_AF-A0A7W8X8G9-F1
#
_entry.id   AF-A0A7W8X8G9-F1
#
_cell.length_a   1.000
_cell.length_b   1.000
_cell.length_c   1.000
_cell.angle_alpha   90.00
_cell.angle_beta   90.00
_cell.angle_gamma   90.00
#
_symmetry.space_group_name_H-M   'P 1'
#
loop_
_entity.id
_entity.type
_entity.pdbx_description
1 polymer ?
#
loop_
_entity_poly.entity_id
_entity_poly.type
_entity_poly.pdbx_seq_one_letter_code
_entity_poly.pdbx_strand_id
1 'polypeptide(L)' 'MSLYDDVISDASTAMMKRVLCKECARREIRADSIQGEELARVLGCAFIGGMTDERELACLLRNLID' A
#
# COMPACT_ATOMS: atom_id res chain seq x y z
N MET A 1 -5.88 25.61 14.90
CA MET A 1 -5.22 24.29 14.86
C MET A 1 -5.61 23.66 13.53
N SER A 2 -4.64 23.43 12.64
CA SER A 2 -4.89 22.83 11.32
C SER A 2 -5.28 21.36 11.49
N LEU A 3 -6.42 20.94 10.93
CA LEU A 3 -7.03 19.62 11.08
C LEU A 3 -6.43 18.54 10.14
N TYR A 4 -5.15 18.64 9.78
CA TYR A 4 -4.54 17.81 8.73
C TYR A 4 -3.23 17.11 9.15
N ASP A 5 -3.11 16.78 10.44
CA ASP A 5 -1.96 16.02 10.98
C ASP A 5 -2.42 14.68 11.60
N ASP A 6 -3.39 14.00 10.97
CA ASP A 6 -3.44 12.53 11.08
C ASP A 6 -2.33 11.96 10.19
N VAL A 7 -1.11 12.22 10.65
CA VAL A 7 0.15 11.78 10.07
C VAL A 7 0.08 10.27 10.00
N ILE A 8 0.06 9.72 8.79
CA ILE A 8 0.29 8.29 8.56
C ILE A 8 1.49 7.91 9.41
N SER A 9 1.26 7.18 10.49
CA SER A 9 2.30 6.91 11.46
C SER A 9 3.47 6.20 10.76
N ASP A 10 4.69 6.33 11.30
CA ASP A 10 5.84 5.60 10.77
C ASP A 10 5.57 4.08 10.75
N ALA A 11 4.77 3.57 11.71
CA ALA A 11 4.33 2.19 11.74
C ALA A 11 3.40 1.85 10.56
N SER A 12 2.44 2.70 10.25
CA SER A 12 1.53 2.54 9.10
C SER A 12 2.31 2.59 7.77
N THR A 13 3.25 3.52 7.65
CA THR A 13 4.14 3.63 6.49
C THR A 13 5.02 2.39 6.33
N ALA A 14 5.57 1.87 7.43
CA ALA A 14 6.39 0.66 7.42
C ALA A 14 5.58 -0.59 7.04
N MET A 15 4.34 -0.69 7.53
CA MET A 15 3.41 -1.76 7.17
C MET A 15 3.07 -1.70 5.68
N MET A 16 2.68 -0.52 5.16
CA MET A 16 2.38 -0.35 3.74
C MET A 16 3.58 -0.68 2.85
N LYS A 17 4.78 -0.20 3.19
CA LYS A 17 6.02 -0.55 2.46
C LYS A 17 6.27 -2.05 2.46
N ARG A 18 6.03 -2.73 3.58
CA ARG A 18 6.19 -4.19 3.69
C ARG A 18 5.20 -4.93 2.80
N VAL A 19 3.93 -4.53 2.80
CA VAL A 19 2.89 -5.11 1.91
C VAL A 19 3.29 -4.92 0.45
N LEU A 20 3.65 -3.69 0.07
CA LEU A 20 4.07 -3.36 -1.29
C LEU A 20 5.26 -4.20 -1.74
N CYS A 21 6.34 -4.25 -0.95
CA CYS A 21 7.54 -5.01 -1.31
C CYS A 21 7.26 -6.51 -1.45
N LYS A 22 6.45 -7.10 -0.55
CA LYS A 22 6.06 -8.52 -0.64
C LYS A 22 5.27 -8.80 -1.92
N GLU A 23 4.30 -7.95 -2.24
CA GLU A 23 3.44 -8.16 -3.40
C GLU A 23 4.12 -7.83 -4.74
N CYS A 24 5.03 -6.86 -4.76
CA CYS A 24 5.92 -6.62 -5.90
C CYS A 24 6.85 -7.81 -6.15
N ALA A 25 7.50 -8.32 -5.10
CA ALA A 25 8.37 -9.50 -5.21
C ALA A 25 7.62 -10.74 -5.69
N ARG A 26 6.39 -10.96 -5.18
CA ARG A 26 5.53 -12.08 -5.60
C ARG A 26 5.17 -12.03 -7.10
N ARG A 27 5.12 -10.83 -7.68
CA ARG A 27 4.79 -10.60 -9.09
C ARG A 27 6.02 -10.43 -9.98
N GLU A 28 7.22 -10.52 -9.41
CA GLU A 28 8.47 -10.20 -10.13
C GLU A 28 8.49 -8.75 -10.68
N ILE A 29 7.74 -7.85 -10.03
CA ILE A 29 7.66 -6.44 -10.37
C ILE A 29 8.66 -5.66 -9.51
N ARG A 30 9.37 -4.73 -10.14
CA ARG A 30 10.20 -3.78 -9.39
C ARG A 30 9.31 -2.71 -8.75
N ALA A 31 9.54 -2.40 -7.49
CA ALA A 31 8.77 -1.38 -6.77
C ALA A 31 8.88 0.03 -7.39
N ASP A 32 9.95 0.32 -8.12
CA ASP A 32 10.20 1.56 -8.84
C ASP A 32 9.79 1.52 -10.32
N SER A 33 9.11 0.45 -10.75
CA SER A 33 8.48 0.41 -12.06
C SER A 33 7.11 1.08 -12.04
N ILE A 34 6.57 1.41 -13.21
CA ILE A 34 5.21 1.96 -13.36
C ILE A 34 4.18 1.09 -12.63
N GLN A 35 4.25 -0.24 -12.79
CA GLN A 35 3.35 -1.16 -12.10
C GLN A 35 3.54 -1.14 -10.58
N GLY A 36 4.78 -0.97 -10.10
CA GLY A 36 5.08 -0.82 -8.68
C GLY A 36 4.48 0.46 -8.09
N GLU A 37 4.56 1.57 -8.82
CA GLU A 37 3.94 2.85 -8.45
C GLU A 37 2.41 2.77 -8.45
N GLU A 38 1.81 2.08 -9.42
CA GLU A 38 0.36 1.83 -9.46
C GLU A 38 -0.11 1.05 -8.23
N LEU A 39 0.58 -0.02 -7.87
CA LEU A 39 0.29 -0.79 -6.67
C LEU A 39 0.46 0.06 -5.40
N ALA A 40 1.50 0.88 -5.32
CA ALA A 40 1.73 1.80 -4.21
C ALA A 40 0.59 2.82 -4.07
N ARG A 41 0.09 3.34 -5.20
CA ARG A 41 -1.02 4.29 -5.24
C ARG A 41 -2.32 3.66 -4.78
N VAL A 42 -2.65 2.46 -5.26
CA VAL A 42 -3.86 1.75 -4.81
C VAL A 42 -3.79 1.44 -3.32
N LEU A 43 -2.63 0.97 -2.84
CA LEU A 43 -2.39 0.71 -1.43
C LEU A 43 -2.60 1.97 -0.57
N GLY A 44 -2.06 3.12 -1.00
CA GLY A 44 -2.25 4.40 -0.32
C GLY A 44 -3.71 4.86 -0.32
N CYS A 45 -4.40 4.76 -1.45
CA CYS A 45 -5.82 5.10 -1.54
C CYS A 45 -6.69 4.21 -0.64
N ALA A 46 -6.42 2.91 -0.59
CA ALA A 46 -7.15 1.98 0.28
C ALA A 46 -6.92 2.29 1.77
N PHE A 47 -5.68 2.59 2.16
CA PHE A 47 -5.34 2.96 3.52
C PHE A 47 -6.06 4.25 3.95
N ILE A 48 -6.01 5.30 3.12
CA ILE A 48 -6.74 6.56 3.36
C ILE A 48 -8.26 6.32 3.38
N GLY A 49 -8.75 5.36 2.59
CA GLY A 49 -10.14 4.92 2.59
C GLY A 49 -10.56 4.12 3.83
N GLY A 50 -9.66 3.88 4.79
CA GLY A 50 -9.93 3.22 6.07
C GLY A 50 -9.49 1.75 6.14
N MET A 51 -8.94 1.18 5.06
CA MET A 51 -8.41 -0.19 5.06
C MET A 51 -7.02 -0.20 5.71
N THR A 52 -6.96 -0.41 7.02
CA THR A 52 -5.72 -0.26 7.80
C THR A 52 -5.04 -1.58 8.17
N ASP A 53 -5.69 -2.72 7.91
CA ASP A 53 -5.15 -4.05 8.21
C ASP A 53 -4.18 -4.55 7.12
N GLU A 54 -3.03 -5.11 7.54
CA GLU A 54 -1.99 -5.61 6.62
C GLU A 54 -2.52 -6.71 5.68
N ARG A 55 -3.38 -7.61 6.19
CA ARG A 55 -3.92 -8.74 5.42
C ARG A 55 -4.97 -8.28 4.44
N GLU A 56 -5.84 -7.35 4.83
CA GLU A 56 -6.83 -6.75 3.93
C GLU A 56 -6.15 -6.03 2.77
N LEU A 57 -5.12 -5.23 3.06
CA LEU A 57 -4.34 -4.54 2.04
C LEU A 57 -3.59 -5.51 1.11
N ALA A 58 -2.97 -6.56 1.65
CA ALA A 58 -2.34 -7.59 0.84
C ALA A 58 -3.36 -8.34 -0.05
N CYS A 59 -4.55 -8.64 0.49
CA CYS A 59 -5.64 -9.28 -0.24
C CYS A 59 -6.12 -8.37 -1.38
N LEU A 60 -6.35 -7.08 -1.11
CA LEU A 60 -6.69 -6.09 -2.11
C LEU A 60 -5.65 -6.10 -3.24
N LEU A 61 -4.37 -5.98 -2.90
CA LEU A 61 -3.33 -5.98 -3.91
C LEU A 61 -3.38 -7.24 -4.74
N ARG A 62 -3.51 -8.43 -4.14
CA ARG A 62 -3.60 -9.72 -4.85
C ARG A 62 -4.76 -9.79 -5.85
N ASN A 63 -5.88 -9.16 -5.53
CA ASN A 63 -7.08 -9.15 -6.35
C ASN A 63 -7.09 -8.07 -7.44
N LEU A 64 -6.10 -7.17 -7.49
CA LEU A 64 -5.94 -6.18 -8.58
C LEU A 64 -5.46 -6.79 -9.91
N ILE A 65 -5.77 -8.06 -10.17
CA ILE A 65 -5.47 -8.70 -11.45
C ILE A 65 -6.73 -8.59 -12.32
N ASP A 66 -6.69 -7.64 -13.26
CA ASP A 66 -7.17 -7.82 -14.64
C ASP A 66 -5.92 -7.81 -15.55
#